data_AF-A0A382NY76-F1
#
_entry.id   AF-A0A382NY76-F1
#
_cell.length_a   1.000
_cell.length_b   1.000
_cell.length_c   1.000
_cell.angle_alpha   90.00
_cell.angle_beta   90.00
_cell.angle_gamma   90.00
#
_symmetry.space_group_name_H-M   'P 1'
#
loop_
_entity.id
_entity.type
_entity.pdbx_description
1 polymer ?
#
loop_
_entity_poly.entity_id
_entity_poly.type
_entity_poly.pdbx_seq_one_letter_code
_entity_poly.pdbx_strand_id
1 'polypeptide(L)'
;MSETSREVEVTRVRAGVRGALRDYAATEEPMEVRIHGDPFAVIMRTPGRDHDLAAGFLLSEQIVRGPDEISLIRHCTAPETPELKNVVDVTLQGKPAVERIRERRQVVTSSSCGLCGRVTLDSLHAQVPSLDDTWEVAGASVLAWPRRLRESQ
;
A
#
# COMPACT_ATOMS: atom_id res chain seq x y z
N MET A 1 -11.21 19.51 6.64
CA MET A 1 -11.01 18.10 7.04
C MET A 1 -10.02 17.50 6.07
N SER A 2 -8.96 16.88 6.57
CA SER A 2 -8.03 16.11 5.71
C SER A 2 -8.75 14.86 5.21
N GLU A 3 -8.49 14.42 3.98
CA GLU A 3 -8.97 13.11 3.50
C GLU A 3 -8.46 11.94 4.36
N THR A 4 -7.39 12.15 5.15
CA THR A 4 -6.73 11.10 5.95
C THR A 4 -7.40 10.78 7.28
N SER A 5 -8.24 11.67 7.83
CA SER A 5 -8.91 11.44 9.12
C SER A 5 -10.19 12.26 9.27
N ARG A 6 -11.16 11.74 10.01
CA ARG A 6 -12.42 12.42 10.32
C ARG A 6 -12.71 12.43 11.81
N GLU A 7 -13.33 13.51 12.28
CA GLU A 7 -13.83 13.60 13.65
C GLU A 7 -15.06 12.69 13.80
N VAL A 8 -15.13 11.95 14.90
CA VAL A 8 -16.21 11.01 15.25
C VAL A 8 -16.66 11.24 16.68
N GLU A 9 -17.95 11.10 16.92
CA GLU A 9 -18.49 11.08 18.28
C GLU A 9 -18.31 9.68 18.89
N VAL A 10 -17.75 9.63 20.10
CA VAL A 10 -17.51 8.38 20.82
C VAL A 10 -18.14 8.43 22.20
N THR A 11 -18.69 7.30 22.63
CA THR A 11 -19.14 7.12 24.02
C THR A 11 -18.03 6.48 24.83
N ARG A 12 -17.44 7.23 25.76
CA ARG A 12 -16.46 6.70 26.71
C ARG A 12 -17.17 6.15 27.94
N VAL A 13 -16.84 4.92 28.33
CA VAL A 13 -17.36 4.28 29.53
C VAL A 13 -16.21 4.05 30.52
N ARG A 14 -16.32 4.60 31.74
CA ARG A 14 -15.30 4.43 32.80
C ARG A 14 -15.99 4.23 34.15
N ALA A 15 -15.68 3.14 34.84
CA ALA A 15 -16.27 2.79 36.14
C ALA A 15 -17.82 2.87 36.14
N GLY A 16 -18.46 2.42 35.06
CA GLY A 16 -19.92 2.47 34.90
C GLY A 16 -20.49 3.83 34.47
N VAL A 17 -19.69 4.90 34.46
CA VAL A 17 -20.10 6.24 34.00
C VAL A 17 -19.89 6.37 32.50
N ARG A 18 -20.90 6.85 31.78
CA ARG A 18 -20.85 7.15 30.34
C ARG A 18 -20.66 8.65 30.11
N GLY A 19 -19.82 9.01 29.15
CA GLY A 19 -19.67 10.38 28.67
C GLY A 19 -19.47 10.44 27.17
N ALA A 20 -20.04 11.45 26.52
CA ALA A 20 -19.82 11.73 25.10
C ALA A 20 -18.52 12.54 24.92
N LEU A 21 -17.71 12.14 23.95
CA LEU A 21 -16.47 12.82 23.58
C LEU A 21 -16.36 12.84 22.05
N ARG A 22 -15.51 13.72 21.54
CA ARG A 22 -15.07 13.69 20.15
C ARG A 22 -13.69 13.06 20.07
N ASP A 23 -13.48 12.23 19.06
CA ASP A 23 -12.21 11.59 18.75
C ASP A 23 -11.97 11.66 17.24
N TYR A 24 -10.79 11.23 16.79
CA TYR A 24 -10.45 11.16 15.37
C TYR A 24 -10.30 9.71 14.93
N ALA A 25 -10.98 9.37 13.83
CA ALA A 25 -10.80 8.11 13.13
C ALA A 25 -10.00 8.34 11.86
N ALA A 26 -8.99 7.50 11.61
CA ALA A 26 -8.32 7.46 10.33
C ALA A 26 -9.30 7.05 9.23
N THR A 27 -9.15 7.63 8.04
CA THR A 27 -9.89 7.22 6.85
C THR A 27 -9.25 5.96 6.27
N GLU A 28 -10.10 5.00 5.91
CA GLU A 28 -9.72 3.79 5.18
C GLU A 28 -10.66 3.65 3.97
N GLU A 29 -10.08 3.64 2.76
CA GLU A 29 -10.81 3.51 1.51
C GLU A 29 -10.15 2.46 0.61
N PRO A 30 -10.93 1.71 -0.18
CA PRO A 30 -10.39 0.78 -1.15
C PRO A 30 -9.75 1.54 -2.32
N MET A 31 -8.52 1.16 -2.69
CA MET A 31 -7.88 1.53 -3.95
C MET A 31 -7.77 0.30 -4.86
N GLU A 32 -8.24 0.41 -6.09
CA GLU A 32 -7.95 -0.57 -7.14
C GLU A 32 -6.62 -0.22 -7.84
N VAL A 33 -5.72 -1.19 -7.92
CA VAL A 33 -4.50 -1.12 -8.75
C VAL A 33 -4.76 -1.90 -10.04
N ARG A 34 -4.57 -1.25 -11.18
CA ARG A 34 -4.61 -1.84 -12.52
C ARG A 34 -3.22 -1.89 -13.14
N ILE A 35 -2.98 -2.89 -13.97
CA ILE A 35 -1.79 -3.01 -14.80
C ILE A 35 -2.25 -3.06 -16.25
N HIS A 36 -1.83 -2.08 -17.06
CA HIS A 36 -2.29 -1.95 -18.45
C HIS A 36 -3.82 -1.92 -18.60
N GLY A 37 -4.52 -1.30 -17.65
CA GLY A 37 -5.98 -1.25 -17.62
C GLY A 37 -6.67 -2.49 -17.06
N ASP A 38 -5.96 -3.59 -16.82
CA ASP A 38 -6.53 -4.81 -16.24
C ASP A 38 -6.49 -4.77 -14.70
N PRO A 39 -7.57 -5.13 -13.99
CA PRO A 39 -7.59 -5.21 -12.53
C PRO A 39 -6.52 -6.16 -11.99
N PHE A 40 -5.73 -5.69 -11.02
CA PHE A 40 -4.66 -6.49 -10.41
C PHE A 40 -4.91 -6.74 -8.92
N ALA A 41 -5.21 -5.69 -8.15
CA ALA A 41 -5.45 -5.81 -6.71
C ALA A 41 -6.37 -4.70 -6.19
N VAL A 42 -7.00 -4.95 -5.04
CA VAL A 42 -7.68 -3.92 -4.24
C VAL A 42 -7.00 -3.84 -2.89
N ILE A 43 -6.60 -2.64 -2.47
CA ILE A 43 -5.85 -2.36 -1.24
C ILE A 43 -6.66 -1.37 -0.40
N MET A 44 -6.93 -1.72 0.86
CA MET A 44 -7.46 -0.77 1.83
C MET A 44 -6.34 0.17 2.29
N ARG A 45 -6.54 1.48 2.18
CA ARG A 45 -5.51 2.48 2.50
C ARG A 45 -6.09 3.77 3.07
N THR A 46 -5.24 4.54 3.73
CA THR A 46 -5.50 5.97 3.96
C THR A 46 -5.12 6.76 2.70
N PRO A 47 -6.04 7.54 2.09
CA PRO A 47 -5.78 8.28 0.85
C PRO A 47 -4.60 9.26 0.94
N GLY A 48 -3.92 9.50 -0.19
CA GLY A 48 -3.00 10.63 -0.36
C GLY A 48 -1.59 10.29 -0.84
N ARG A 49 -1.19 9.01 -0.85
CA ARG A 49 0.11 8.54 -1.37
C ARG A 49 -0.02 7.35 -2.31
N ASP A 50 -1.00 7.44 -3.18
CA ASP A 50 -1.53 6.35 -3.98
C ASP A 50 -0.51 5.84 -5.00
N HIS A 51 0.21 6.76 -5.66
CA HIS A 51 1.23 6.42 -6.63
C HIS A 51 2.42 5.70 -5.98
N ASP A 52 2.89 6.22 -4.85
CA ASP A 52 3.98 5.62 -4.07
C ASP A 52 3.58 4.23 -3.56
N LEU A 53 2.34 4.10 -3.07
CA LEU A 53 1.78 2.83 -2.62
C LEU A 53 1.69 1.82 -3.76
N ALA A 54 1.20 2.23 -4.94
CA ALA A 54 1.12 1.35 -6.11
C ALA A 54 2.51 0.89 -6.57
N ALA A 55 3.48 1.80 -6.67
CA ALA A 55 4.86 1.46 -7.03
C ALA A 55 5.51 0.50 -6.02
N GLY A 56 5.44 0.83 -4.73
CA GLY A 56 6.00 0.02 -3.65
C GLY A 56 5.32 -1.34 -3.53
N PHE A 57 4.01 -1.40 -3.76
CA PHE A 57 3.25 -2.66 -3.80
C PHE A 57 3.73 -3.56 -4.95
N LEU A 58 3.83 -3.03 -6.18
CA LEU A 58 4.31 -3.82 -7.33
C LEU A 58 5.75 -4.31 -7.15
N LEU A 59 6.60 -3.52 -6.48
CA LEU A 59 7.96 -3.94 -6.12
C LEU A 59 7.96 -5.04 -5.06
N SER A 60 7.18 -4.87 -4.00
CA SER A 60 7.06 -5.85 -2.90
C SER A 60 6.48 -7.18 -3.38
N GLU A 61 5.60 -7.11 -4.38
CA GLU A 61 5.02 -8.26 -5.06
C GLU A 61 5.89 -8.83 -6.17
N GLN A 62 7.09 -8.27 -6.40
CA GLN A 62 8.03 -8.70 -7.44
C GLN A 62 7.45 -8.65 -8.86
N ILE A 63 6.41 -7.85 -9.07
CA ILE A 63 5.85 -7.58 -10.40
C ILE A 63 6.81 -6.71 -11.21
N VAL A 64 7.49 -5.78 -10.52
CA VAL A 64 8.60 -5.00 -11.05
C VAL A 64 9.87 -5.25 -10.24
N ARG A 65 11.04 -5.16 -10.89
CA ARG A 65 12.34 -5.27 -10.20
C ARG A 65 12.92 -3.91 -9.79
N GLY A 66 12.43 -2.84 -10.39
CA GLY A 66 12.92 -1.50 -10.17
C GLY A 66 12.06 -0.45 -10.88
N PRO A 67 12.36 0.84 -10.64
CA PRO A 67 11.59 1.94 -11.20
C PRO A 67 11.62 1.97 -12.73
N ASP A 68 12.70 1.48 -13.35
CA ASP A 68 12.85 1.46 -14.82
C ASP A 68 11.82 0.56 -15.52
N GLU A 69 11.19 -0.39 -14.81
CA GLU A 69 10.11 -1.22 -15.34
C GLU A 69 8.73 -0.53 -15.27
N ILE A 70 8.62 0.66 -14.68
CA ILE A 70 7.39 1.45 -14.60
C ILE A 70 7.51 2.66 -15.53
N SER A 71 6.63 2.72 -16.54
CA SER A 71 6.56 3.85 -17.48
C SER A 71 5.64 4.97 -16.99
N LEU A 72 4.51 4.61 -16.38
CA LEU A 72 3.48 5.56 -15.95
C LEU A 72 2.70 5.00 -14.76
N ILE A 73 2.36 5.89 -13.82
CA ILE A 73 1.36 5.65 -12.78
C ILE A 73 0.39 6.83 -12.83
N ARG A 74 -0.92 6.57 -12.92
CA ARG A 74 -1.94 7.61 -12.96
C ARG A 74 -3.22 7.19 -12.27
N HIS A 75 -3.94 8.15 -11.70
CA HIS A 75 -5.36 7.93 -11.40
C HIS A 75 -6.17 7.82 -12.68
N CYS A 76 -7.11 6.89 -12.72
CA CYS A 76 -8.19 6.96 -13.69
C CYS A 76 -9.14 8.08 -13.25
N THR A 77 -9.51 9.00 -14.13
CA THR A 77 -10.48 10.04 -13.80
C THR A 77 -11.47 10.18 -14.94
N ALA A 78 -12.76 10.05 -14.64
CA ALA A 78 -13.83 10.51 -15.51
C ALA A 78 -14.80 11.36 -14.67
N PRO A 79 -15.21 12.55 -15.15
CA PRO A 79 -16.15 13.40 -14.43
C PRO A 79 -17.46 12.67 -14.05
N GLU A 80 -17.89 11.76 -14.92
CA GLU A 80 -19.12 10.98 -14.81
C GLU A 80 -19.00 9.75 -13.89
N THR A 81 -17.81 9.46 -13.36
CA THR A 81 -17.52 8.20 -12.64
C THR A 81 -16.59 8.46 -11.45
N PRO A 82 -17.10 9.06 -10.35
CA PRO A 82 -16.30 9.50 -9.20
C PRO A 82 -15.46 8.40 -8.55
N GLU A 83 -15.93 7.15 -8.59
CA GLU A 83 -15.25 5.96 -8.10
C GLU A 83 -13.92 5.68 -8.80
N LEU A 84 -13.70 6.20 -10.01
CA LEU A 84 -12.42 6.09 -10.70
C LEU A 84 -11.29 6.80 -9.95
N LYS A 85 -11.60 7.79 -9.09
CA LYS A 85 -10.60 8.48 -8.24
C LYS A 85 -9.80 7.52 -7.37
N ASN A 86 -10.38 6.37 -7.02
CA ASN A 86 -9.74 5.32 -6.25
C ASN A 86 -9.12 4.21 -7.11
N VAL A 87 -8.97 4.45 -8.42
CA VAL A 87 -8.32 3.52 -9.36
C VAL A 87 -6.99 4.13 -9.79
N VAL A 88 -5.90 3.39 -9.56
CA VAL A 88 -4.56 3.71 -10.06
C VAL A 88 -4.20 2.71 -11.16
N ASP A 89 -3.92 3.21 -12.35
CA ASP A 89 -3.49 2.43 -13.51
C ASP A 89 -1.98 2.59 -13.73
N VAL A 90 -1.29 1.46 -13.79
CA VAL A 90 0.16 1.38 -13.94
C VAL A 90 0.50 0.80 -15.31
N THR A 91 1.27 1.55 -16.09
CA THR A 91 1.85 1.08 -17.34
C THR A 91 3.27 0.60 -17.08
N LEU A 92 3.52 -0.69 -17.28
CA LEU A 92 4.86 -1.27 -17.22
C LEU A 92 5.58 -1.15 -18.56
N GLN A 93 6.91 -1.15 -18.53
CA GLN A 93 7.77 -1.18 -19.71
C GLN A 93 8.87 -2.23 -19.58
N GLY A 94 9.55 -2.51 -20.68
CA GLY A 94 10.43 -3.68 -20.81
C GLY A 94 9.61 -4.92 -21.19
N LYS A 95 10.14 -6.12 -20.93
CA LYS A 95 9.33 -7.34 -20.98
C LYS A 95 8.75 -7.53 -19.57
N PRO A 96 7.48 -7.15 -19.30
CA PRO A 96 6.84 -7.70 -18.12
C PRO A 96 6.84 -9.20 -18.37
N ALA A 97 7.45 -9.98 -17.47
CA ALA A 97 7.14 -11.40 -17.45
C ALA A 97 5.64 -11.46 -17.10
N VAL A 98 4.80 -11.61 -18.12
CA VAL A 98 3.37 -11.89 -17.98
C VAL A 98 3.19 -13.08 -17.02
N GLU A 99 4.19 -13.96 -16.99
CA GLU A 99 4.42 -15.01 -15.99
C GLU A 99 4.39 -14.48 -14.55
N ARG A 100 5.10 -13.39 -14.20
CA ARG A 100 5.11 -12.79 -12.85
C ARG A 100 3.72 -12.34 -12.41
N ILE A 101 2.92 -11.80 -13.34
CA ILE A 101 1.53 -11.40 -13.06
C ILE A 101 0.66 -12.65 -12.87
N ARG A 102 0.86 -13.70 -13.68
CA ARG A 102 0.10 -14.97 -13.61
C ARG A 102 0.40 -15.82 -12.39
N GLU A 103 1.59 -15.67 -11.79
CA GLU A 103 1.97 -16.32 -10.53
C GLU A 103 1.21 -15.78 -9.30
N ARG A 104 0.37 -14.77 -9.50
CA ARG A 104 -0.56 -14.22 -8.51
C ARG A 104 -1.98 -14.69 -8.79
N ARG A 105 -2.68 -15.14 -7.74
CA ARG A 105 -4.15 -15.24 -7.76
C ARG A 105 -4.72 -13.91 -7.26
N GLN A 106 -5.81 -13.47 -7.87
CA GLN A 106 -6.67 -12.42 -7.33
C GLN A 106 -7.44 -12.97 -6.11
N VAL A 107 -6.74 -13.19 -4.99
CA VAL A 107 -7.35 -13.56 -3.72
C VAL A 107 -7.57 -12.29 -2.91
N VAL A 108 -8.81 -12.08 -2.47
CA VAL A 108 -9.12 -11.05 -1.46
C VAL A 108 -8.41 -11.48 -0.17
N THR A 109 -7.29 -10.84 0.11
CA THR A 109 -6.52 -11.11 1.32
C THR A 109 -6.96 -10.15 2.41
N SER A 110 -7.35 -10.70 3.56
CA SER A 110 -7.59 -9.93 4.79
C SER A 110 -6.34 -9.84 5.67
N SER A 111 -5.21 -10.41 5.23
CA SER A 111 -3.96 -10.48 5.98
C SER A 111 -2.82 -9.78 5.22
N SER A 112 -2.20 -8.79 5.85
CA SER A 112 -1.15 -7.96 5.24
C SER A 112 0.20 -8.67 5.05
N CYS A 113 0.30 -9.97 5.33
CA CYS A 113 1.58 -10.70 5.29
C CYS A 113 2.02 -11.13 3.88
N GLY A 114 1.20 -10.94 2.85
CA GLY A 114 1.56 -11.21 1.44
C GLY A 114 1.62 -12.70 1.05
N LEU A 115 1.45 -13.63 2.00
CA LEU A 115 1.50 -15.08 1.73
C LEU A 115 0.23 -15.59 1.02
N CYS A 116 -0.95 -15.11 1.42
CA CYS A 116 -2.23 -15.63 0.93
C CYS A 116 -2.50 -15.34 -0.57
N GLY A 117 -1.69 -14.49 -1.20
CA GLY A 117 -1.82 -14.17 -2.62
C GLY A 117 -0.96 -15.02 -3.57
N ARG A 118 -0.13 -15.91 -3.01
CA ARG A 118 0.82 -16.75 -3.73
C ARG A 118 0.14 -18.02 -4.26
N VAL A 119 0.50 -18.46 -5.47
CA VAL A 119 -0.19 -19.57 -6.15
C VAL A 119 0.38 -20.93 -5.78
N THR A 120 1.67 -21.01 -5.47
CA THR A 120 2.38 -22.25 -5.11
C THR A 120 3.33 -22.01 -3.94
N LEU A 121 3.72 -23.08 -3.23
CA LEU A 121 4.77 -22.96 -2.22
C LEU A 121 6.11 -22.51 -2.83
N ASP A 122 6.41 -22.95 -4.06
CA ASP A 122 7.61 -22.50 -4.77
C ASP A 122 7.60 -20.99 -5.02
N SER A 123 6.42 -20.39 -5.23
CA SER A 123 6.30 -18.93 -5.37
C SER A 123 6.58 -18.16 -4.07
N LEU A 124 6.74 -18.83 -2.92
CA LEU A 124 7.22 -18.22 -1.68
C LEU A 124 8.74 -18.04 -1.67
N HIS A 125 9.48 -18.81 -2.46
CA HIS A 125 10.93 -18.66 -2.58
C HIS A 125 11.25 -17.41 -3.41
N ALA A 126 11.38 -16.26 -2.74
CA ALA A 126 11.89 -15.04 -3.36
C ALA A 126 13.41 -15.14 -3.50
N GLN A 127 13.91 -14.98 -4.73
CA GLN A 127 15.34 -14.79 -4.98
C GLN A 127 15.72 -13.35 -4.65
N VAL A 128 16.11 -13.11 -3.41
CA VAL A 128 16.56 -11.79 -2.95
C VAL A 128 18.09 -11.76 -3.04
N PRO A 129 18.69 -10.77 -3.73
CA PRO A 129 20.14 -10.61 -3.76
C PRO A 129 20.67 -10.35 -2.35
N SER A 130 21.90 -10.78 -2.09
CA SER A 130 22.60 -10.37 -0.88
C SER A 130 22.67 -8.85 -0.82
N LEU A 131 22.49 -8.29 0.37
CA LEU A 131 22.79 -6.88 0.60
C LEU A 131 24.31 -6.73 0.69
N ASP A 132 24.84 -5.66 0.11
CA ASP A 132 26.24 -5.30 0.29
C ASP A 132 26.37 -4.52 1.61
N ASP A 133 27.34 -4.86 2.46
CA ASP A 133 27.62 -4.21 3.76
C ASP A 133 28.28 -2.83 3.59
N THR A 134 27.66 -1.96 2.80
CA THR A 134 28.25 -0.70 2.31
C THR A 134 27.88 0.52 3.14
N TRP A 135 27.00 0.38 4.13
CA TRP A 135 26.51 1.50 4.92
C TRP A 135 26.45 1.18 6.40
N GLU A 136 26.88 2.15 7.21
CA GLU A 136 26.79 2.11 8.67
C GLU A 136 25.82 3.19 9.15
N VAL A 137 25.11 2.92 10.25
CA VAL A 137 24.28 3.89 10.93
C VAL A 137 24.74 4.03 12.37
N ALA A 138 24.96 5.27 12.81
CA ALA A 138 25.27 5.55 14.21
C ALA A 138 24.14 5.05 15.12
N GLY A 139 24.46 4.28 16.16
CA GLY A 139 23.45 3.74 17.09
C GLY A 139 22.55 4.81 17.71
N ALA A 140 23.09 6.01 17.95
CA ALA A 140 22.32 7.15 18.44
C ALA A 140 21.19 7.57 17.47
N SER A 141 21.38 7.41 16.16
CA SER A 141 20.35 7.71 15.15
C SER A 141 19.17 6.74 15.26
N VAL A 142 19.44 5.44 15.44
CA VAL A 142 18.40 4.41 15.58
C VAL A 142 17.51 4.70 16.79
N LEU A 143 18.12 5.12 17.91
CA LEU A 143 17.39 5.49 19.13
C LEU A 143 16.55 6.77 18.95
N ALA A 144 16.96 7.68 18.04
CA ALA A 144 16.26 8.93 17.79
C ALA A 144 15.10 8.80 16.78
N TRP A 145 15.13 7.81 15.87
CA TRP A 145 14.16 7.67 14.79
C TRP A 145 12.70 7.49 15.24
N PRO A 146 12.36 6.72 16.30
CA PRO A 146 10.96 6.60 16.74
C PRO A 146 10.31 7.93 17.12
N ARG A 147 11.08 8.86 17.72
CA ARG A 147 10.60 10.21 18.02
C ARG A 147 10.41 11.02 16.75
N ARG A 148 11.40 11.00 15.85
CA ARG A 148 11.33 11.72 14.57
C ARG A 148 10.15 11.25 13.71
N LEU A 149 9.86 9.95 13.70
CA LEU A 149 8.72 9.38 12.98
C LEU A 149 7.41 9.94 13.54
N ARG A 150 7.23 9.93 14.87
CA ARG A 150 6.02 10.47 15.52
C ARG A 150 5.80 11.96 15.25
N GLU A 151 6.87 12.75 15.15
CA GLU A 151 6.79 14.18 14.84
C GLU A 151 6.39 14.45 13.37
N SER A 152 6.45 13.43 12.52
CA SER A 152 6.15 13.51 11.08
C SER A 152 4.84 12.84 10.66
N GLN A 153 4.03 12.37 11.63
CA GLN A 153 2.77 11.64 11.43
C GLN A 153 1.56 12.49 11.80
#